data_AF-A0A6A6WHA6-F1
#
_entry.id   AF-A0A6A6WHA6-F1
#
_cell.length_a   1.000
_cell.length_b   1.000
_cell.length_c   1.000
_cell.angle_alpha   90.00
_cell.angle_beta   90.00
_cell.angle_gamma   90.00
#
_symmetry.space_group_name_H-M   'P 1'
#
loop_
_entity.id
_entity.type
_entity.pdbx_description
1 polymer ?
#
loop_
_entity_poly.entity_id
_entity_poly.type
_entity_poly.pdbx_seq_one_letter_code
_entity_poly.pdbx_strand_id
1 'polypeptide(L)'
;MGLSSGMVSDNPQQDTAESLRQRLTQTFSEKIIESALGEIALYLYNNGVSVTLITVGGIVDMKHLKSWQTMNEGILFGNDISVKHTRTLVKEARDIVVAKSPVMLGTEWFNVENYFWLAPKLCHELTAEAVAQDIVVYDNPGLKILAAPWEHAFAVKVSRLLGNQEGANQRAYYELHDSVQYLKEILKKKGHARISLAVVMSWSSKFGLRTCREYLIDVVDQEYWRQFGQNAMF
;
A
#
# COMPACT_ATOMS: atom_id res chain seq x y z
N MET A 1 -14.80 -54.10 26.13
CA MET A 1 -13.57 -53.28 26.05
C MET A 1 -13.51 -52.72 24.65
N GLY A 2 -13.98 -51.48 24.47
CA GLY A 2 -14.02 -50.79 23.18
C GLY A 2 -12.93 -49.72 23.15
N LEU A 3 -12.12 -49.73 22.10
CA LEU A 3 -11.27 -48.63 21.71
C LEU A 3 -11.49 -48.42 20.21
N SER A 4 -12.36 -47.49 19.87
CA SER A 4 -12.41 -46.89 18.53
C SER A 4 -11.78 -45.51 18.65
N SER A 5 -10.53 -45.43 18.18
CA SER A 5 -9.78 -44.19 18.03
C SER A 5 -10.23 -43.52 16.74
N GLY A 6 -11.13 -42.55 16.84
CA GLY A 6 -11.43 -41.64 15.73
C GLY A 6 -10.26 -40.68 15.52
N MET A 7 -9.45 -40.94 14.49
CA MET A 7 -8.48 -39.96 14.01
C MET A 7 -9.22 -38.79 13.36
N VAL A 8 -8.99 -37.61 13.91
CA VAL A 8 -9.28 -36.30 13.33
C VAL A 8 -8.49 -36.20 12.02
N SER A 9 -9.18 -36.02 10.89
CA SER A 9 -8.54 -35.69 9.63
C SER A 9 -8.22 -34.20 9.62
N ASP A 10 -6.97 -33.85 9.95
CA ASP A 10 -6.38 -32.58 9.55
C ASP A 10 -6.17 -32.60 8.04
N ASN A 11 -7.05 -31.92 7.29
CA ASN A 11 -6.85 -31.70 5.87
C ASN A 11 -6.53 -30.22 5.63
N PRO A 12 -5.25 -29.83 5.52
CA PRO A 12 -4.90 -28.48 5.07
C PRO A 12 -5.34 -28.37 3.61
N GLN A 13 -6.33 -27.52 3.34
CA GLN A 13 -6.72 -27.18 1.97
C GLN A 13 -5.48 -26.71 1.20
N GLN A 14 -5.00 -27.56 0.28
CA GLN A 14 -4.00 -27.16 -0.71
C GLN A 14 -4.69 -26.20 -1.68
N ASP A 15 -4.39 -24.91 -1.53
CA ASP A 15 -4.80 -23.88 -2.47
C ASP A 15 -4.22 -24.21 -3.87
N THR A 16 -5.08 -24.31 -4.88
CA THR A 16 -4.64 -24.59 -6.25
C THR A 16 -3.93 -23.37 -6.84
N ALA A 17 -3.05 -23.57 -7.83
CA ALA A 17 -2.41 -22.45 -8.53
C ALA A 17 -3.42 -21.49 -9.16
N GLU A 18 -4.62 -21.98 -9.46
CA GLU A 18 -5.75 -21.21 -9.99
C GLU A 18 -6.45 -20.38 -8.90
N SER A 19 -6.68 -20.93 -7.69
CA SER A 19 -7.22 -20.16 -6.57
C SER A 19 -6.25 -19.05 -6.12
N LEU A 20 -4.95 -19.33 -6.14
CA LEU A 20 -3.90 -18.33 -5.88
C LEU A 20 -3.88 -17.24 -6.95
N ARG A 21 -3.98 -17.57 -8.24
CA ARG A 21 -4.07 -16.59 -9.33
C ARG A 21 -5.34 -15.74 -9.29
N GLN A 22 -6.46 -16.34 -8.88
CA GLN A 22 -7.73 -15.64 -8.75
C GLN A 22 -7.70 -14.66 -7.57
N ARG A 23 -7.05 -15.03 -6.45
CA ARG A 23 -6.78 -14.13 -5.32
C ARG A 23 -5.87 -12.95 -5.68
N LEU A 24 -4.89 -13.18 -6.55
CA LEU A 24 -3.93 -12.14 -6.97
C LEU A 24 -4.49 -11.17 -8.03
N THR A 25 -5.58 -11.52 -8.72
CA THR A 25 -6.20 -10.68 -9.76
C THR A 25 -7.50 -10.02 -9.32
N GLN A 26 -8.04 -10.38 -8.14
CA GLN A 26 -9.24 -9.78 -7.61
C GLN A 26 -8.99 -8.31 -7.22
N THR A 27 -9.89 -7.44 -7.66
CA THR A 27 -9.89 -6.02 -7.27
C THR A 27 -11.18 -5.68 -6.53
N PHE A 28 -11.09 -4.71 -5.63
CA PHE A 28 -12.16 -4.31 -4.73
C PHE A 28 -12.51 -2.84 -4.97
N SER A 29 -13.79 -2.53 -5.00
CA SER A 29 -14.28 -1.16 -5.13
C SER A 29 -14.13 -0.38 -3.83
N GLU A 30 -14.19 0.95 -3.92
CA GLU A 30 -14.14 1.84 -2.77
C GLU A 30 -15.17 1.48 -1.70
N LYS A 31 -16.41 1.14 -2.09
CA LYS A 31 -17.47 0.76 -1.15
C LYS A 31 -17.13 -0.49 -0.34
N ILE A 32 -16.50 -1.50 -0.98
CA ILE A 32 -16.10 -2.74 -0.30
C ILE A 32 -14.98 -2.42 0.70
N ILE A 33 -13.97 -1.67 0.26
CA ILE A 33 -12.85 -1.27 1.11
C ILE A 33 -13.32 -0.41 2.28
N GLU A 34 -14.23 0.55 2.05
CA GLU A 34 -14.77 1.42 3.09
C GLU A 34 -15.53 0.62 4.16
N SER A 35 -16.39 -0.31 3.73
CA SER A 35 -17.11 -1.18 4.66
C SER A 35 -16.15 -2.03 5.49
N ALA A 36 -15.13 -2.61 4.85
CA ALA A 36 -14.15 -3.46 5.51
C ALA A 36 -13.29 -2.67 6.52
N LEU A 37 -12.83 -1.46 6.15
CA LEU A 37 -12.13 -0.56 7.05
C LEU A 37 -13.03 -0.09 8.21
N GLY A 38 -14.32 0.11 7.96
CA GLY A 38 -15.36 0.37 8.97
C GLY A 38 -15.40 -0.69 10.06
N GLU A 39 -15.46 -1.95 9.67
CA GLU A 39 -15.47 -3.07 10.60
C GLU A 39 -14.16 -3.21 11.39
N ILE A 40 -13.01 -3.01 10.75
CA ILE A 40 -11.71 -3.00 11.45
C ILE A 40 -11.68 -1.87 12.48
N ALA A 41 -12.07 -0.65 12.09
CA ALA A 41 -12.08 0.51 12.99
C ALA A 41 -12.96 0.26 14.22
N LEU A 42 -14.19 -0.24 14.01
CA LEU A 42 -15.12 -0.58 15.08
C LEU A 42 -14.56 -1.67 16.01
N TYR A 43 -13.94 -2.70 15.46
CA TYR A 43 -13.32 -3.75 16.26
C TYR A 43 -12.21 -3.19 17.16
N LEU A 44 -11.31 -2.38 16.59
CA LEU A 44 -10.20 -1.77 17.34
C LEU A 44 -10.72 -0.83 18.44
N TYR A 45 -11.70 0.00 18.10
CA TYR A 45 -12.34 0.91 19.05
C TYR A 45 -12.97 0.18 20.23
N ASN A 46 -13.72 -0.90 19.98
CA ASN A 46 -14.34 -1.71 21.03
C ASN A 46 -13.32 -2.44 21.92
N ASN A 47 -12.10 -2.63 21.44
CA ASN A 47 -10.97 -3.17 22.21
C ASN A 47 -10.11 -2.07 22.87
N GLY A 48 -10.57 -0.82 22.87
CA GLY A 48 -9.86 0.30 23.50
C GLY A 48 -8.58 0.71 22.79
N VAL A 49 -8.43 0.36 21.51
CA VAL A 49 -7.26 0.67 20.70
C VAL A 49 -7.61 1.71 19.65
N SER A 50 -6.74 2.69 19.48
CA SER A 50 -6.72 3.60 18.34
C SER A 50 -5.37 3.50 17.66
N VAL A 51 -5.37 3.21 16.36
CA VAL A 51 -4.16 3.00 15.57
C VAL A 51 -4.10 3.99 14.41
N THR A 52 -2.93 4.58 14.17
CA THR A 52 -2.61 5.30 12.94
C THR A 52 -1.71 4.43 12.07
N LEU A 53 -2.19 4.09 10.89
CA LEU A 53 -1.44 3.36 9.87
C LEU A 53 -1.09 4.30 8.71
N ILE A 54 -0.03 3.95 8.01
CA ILE A 54 0.45 4.63 6.81
C ILE A 54 0.35 3.65 5.65
N THR A 55 -0.13 4.12 4.50
CA THR A 55 -0.27 3.30 3.32
C THR A 55 0.31 3.92 2.06
N VAL A 56 0.78 3.07 1.15
CA VAL A 56 1.25 3.40 -0.20
C VAL A 56 0.39 2.63 -1.19
N GLY A 57 0.06 3.22 -2.34
CA GLY A 57 -0.57 2.51 -3.44
C GLY A 57 -2.10 2.52 -3.37
N GLY A 58 -2.71 1.35 -3.60
CA GLY A 58 -4.12 1.23 -4.01
C GLY A 58 -5.14 2.02 -3.19
N ILE A 59 -5.01 2.06 -1.85
CA ILE A 59 -5.93 2.86 -1.01
C ILE A 59 -5.78 4.35 -1.29
N VAL A 60 -4.54 4.85 -1.40
CA VAL A 60 -4.25 6.25 -1.71
C VAL A 60 -4.71 6.60 -3.12
N ASP A 61 -4.36 5.73 -4.07
CA ASP A 61 -4.61 5.95 -5.49
C ASP A 61 -6.13 5.96 -5.79
N MET A 62 -6.89 5.12 -5.10
CA MET A 62 -8.35 5.07 -5.19
C MET A 62 -9.03 6.22 -4.42
N LYS A 63 -8.72 6.40 -3.13
CA LYS A 63 -9.48 7.32 -2.27
C LYS A 63 -9.05 8.77 -2.37
N HIS A 64 -7.75 9.02 -2.49
CA HIS A 64 -7.20 10.37 -2.49
C HIS A 64 -6.95 10.91 -3.89
N LEU A 65 -6.18 10.16 -4.70
CA LEU A 65 -5.83 10.59 -6.05
C LEU A 65 -6.96 10.36 -7.06
N LYS A 66 -7.86 9.41 -6.77
CA LYS A 66 -8.95 8.99 -7.66
C LYS A 66 -8.45 8.54 -9.05
N SER A 67 -7.23 8.01 -9.11
CA SER A 67 -6.63 7.46 -10.34
C SER A 67 -7.18 6.07 -10.67
N TRP A 68 -7.66 5.32 -9.67
CA TRP A 68 -8.28 4.00 -9.86
C TRP A 68 -9.65 3.91 -9.22
N GLN A 69 -10.53 3.09 -9.82
CA GLN A 69 -11.85 2.77 -9.26
C GLN A 69 -11.83 1.54 -8.35
N THR A 70 -10.79 0.72 -8.47
CA THR A 70 -10.61 -0.51 -7.70
C THR A 70 -9.15 -0.68 -7.29
N MET A 71 -8.92 -1.49 -6.25
CA MET A 71 -7.58 -1.86 -5.77
C MET A 71 -7.49 -3.36 -5.49
N ASN A 72 -6.29 -3.94 -5.59
CA ASN A 72 -6.03 -5.34 -5.25
C ASN A 72 -5.32 -5.48 -3.88
N GLU A 73 -4.36 -4.62 -3.60
CA GLU A 73 -3.45 -4.75 -2.46
C GLU A 73 -3.35 -3.44 -1.68
N GLY A 74 -3.39 -3.54 -0.35
CA GLY A 74 -3.15 -2.44 0.57
C GLY A 74 -1.93 -2.75 1.42
N ILE A 75 -0.90 -1.93 1.30
CA ILE A 75 0.32 -2.07 2.07
C ILE A 75 0.25 -1.07 3.22
N LEU A 76 0.27 -1.58 4.44
CA LEU A 76 0.15 -0.76 5.65
C LEU A 76 1.37 -0.95 6.54
N PHE A 77 1.84 0.16 7.11
CA PHE A 77 2.90 0.18 8.11
C PHE A 77 2.61 1.27 9.14
N GLY A 78 3.37 1.34 10.24
CA GLY A 78 3.26 2.44 11.20
C GLY A 78 3.90 2.12 12.54
N ASN A 79 4.17 3.16 13.32
CA ASN A 79 4.78 3.00 14.64
C ASN A 79 3.88 2.22 15.61
N ASP A 80 2.56 2.39 15.53
CA ASP A 80 1.62 1.77 16.47
C ASP A 80 1.61 0.24 16.36
N ILE A 81 1.85 -0.32 15.17
CA ILE A 81 1.95 -1.78 14.94
C ILE A 81 3.32 -2.37 15.30
N SER A 82 4.27 -1.55 15.73
CA SER A 82 5.51 -2.06 16.36
C SER A 82 5.18 -2.73 17.71
N VAL A 83 4.15 -2.24 18.40
CA VAL A 83 3.63 -2.83 19.65
C VAL A 83 2.95 -4.15 19.33
N LYS A 84 3.45 -5.24 19.95
CA LYS A 84 2.97 -6.61 19.68
C LYS A 84 1.45 -6.75 19.87
N HIS A 85 0.92 -6.18 20.96
CA HIS A 85 -0.51 -6.27 21.26
C HIS A 85 -1.38 -5.57 20.20
N THR A 86 -1.06 -4.31 19.85
CA THR A 86 -1.74 -3.56 18.78
C THR A 86 -1.70 -4.31 17.46
N ARG A 87 -0.53 -4.85 17.09
CA ARG A 87 -0.38 -5.65 15.86
C ARG A 87 -1.27 -6.90 15.86
N THR A 88 -1.34 -7.61 16.99
CA THR A 88 -2.22 -8.78 17.13
C THR A 88 -3.68 -8.40 16.91
N LEU A 89 -4.16 -7.34 17.57
CA LEU A 89 -5.55 -6.89 17.41
C LEU A 89 -5.87 -6.43 15.99
N VAL A 90 -4.93 -5.77 15.31
CA VAL A 90 -5.10 -5.35 13.91
C VAL A 90 -5.19 -6.57 12.98
N LYS A 91 -4.41 -7.62 13.21
CA LYS A 91 -4.50 -8.87 12.45
C LYS A 91 -5.82 -9.61 12.73
N GLU A 92 -6.21 -9.72 13.99
CA GLU A 92 -7.48 -10.34 14.39
C GLU A 92 -8.68 -9.60 13.76
N ALA A 93 -8.68 -8.27 13.79
CA ALA A 93 -9.70 -7.45 13.14
C ALA A 93 -9.82 -7.76 11.64
N ARG A 94 -8.68 -7.78 10.93
CA ARG A 94 -8.62 -8.15 9.50
C ARG A 94 -9.19 -9.55 9.27
N ASP A 95 -8.75 -10.53 10.05
CA ASP A 95 -9.13 -11.94 9.85
C ASP A 95 -10.64 -12.15 10.09
N ILE A 96 -11.22 -11.44 11.07
CA ILE A 96 -12.67 -11.41 11.29
C ILE A 96 -13.42 -10.83 10.09
N VAL A 97 -12.94 -9.70 9.54
CA VAL A 97 -13.56 -9.07 8.37
C VAL A 97 -13.46 -9.96 7.14
N VAL A 98 -12.31 -10.60 6.91
CA VAL A 98 -12.13 -11.57 5.83
C VAL A 98 -13.10 -12.74 5.97
N ALA A 99 -13.28 -13.29 7.16
CA ALA A 99 -14.18 -14.42 7.41
C ALA A 99 -15.67 -14.08 7.23
N LYS A 100 -16.06 -12.81 7.45
CA LYS A 100 -17.45 -12.34 7.34
C LYS A 100 -17.80 -11.78 5.97
N SER A 101 -16.80 -11.41 5.18
CA SER A 101 -17.00 -10.69 3.95
C SER A 101 -17.77 -11.53 2.92
N PRO A 102 -18.83 -10.98 2.28
CA PRO A 102 -19.54 -11.66 1.21
C PRO A 102 -18.71 -11.79 -0.08
N VAL A 103 -17.61 -11.03 -0.17
CA VAL A 103 -16.60 -11.13 -1.23
C VAL A 103 -15.32 -11.71 -0.66
N MET A 104 -14.56 -12.44 -1.47
CA MET A 104 -13.30 -13.05 -1.03
C MET A 104 -12.20 -12.01 -0.84
N LEU A 105 -12.22 -11.31 0.29
CA LEU A 105 -11.13 -10.42 0.71
C LEU A 105 -9.90 -11.30 1.02
N GLY A 106 -8.84 -11.20 0.22
CA GLY A 106 -7.58 -11.88 0.49
C GLY A 106 -6.89 -11.35 1.76
N THR A 107 -5.68 -11.83 2.08
CA THR A 107 -4.87 -11.21 3.15
C THR A 107 -4.15 -9.94 2.67
N GLU A 108 -4.06 -9.75 1.35
CA GLU A 108 -3.23 -8.71 0.73
C GLU A 108 -3.89 -7.34 0.63
N TRP A 109 -5.23 -7.24 0.71
CA TRP A 109 -5.91 -5.94 0.65
C TRP A 109 -5.63 -5.08 1.89
N PHE A 110 -5.30 -5.71 3.02
CA PHE A 110 -4.94 -5.06 4.29
C PHE A 110 -3.72 -5.76 4.92
N ASN A 111 -2.56 -5.57 4.30
CA ASN A 111 -1.33 -6.24 4.69
C ASN A 111 -0.46 -5.34 5.58
N VAL A 112 -0.43 -5.66 6.88
CA VAL A 112 0.46 -5.02 7.89
C VAL A 112 1.78 -5.77 8.10
N GLU A 113 1.97 -6.91 7.42
CA GLU A 113 3.17 -7.74 7.53
C GLU A 113 4.32 -7.18 6.68
N ASN A 114 3.99 -6.39 5.67
CA ASN A 114 4.99 -5.67 4.88
C ASN A 114 5.82 -4.65 5.70
N TYR A 115 5.39 -4.32 6.92
CA TYR A 115 6.20 -3.58 7.91
C TYR A 115 7.58 -4.22 8.15
N PHE A 116 7.69 -5.56 8.11
CA PHE A 116 8.94 -6.24 8.47
C PHE A 116 10.10 -5.94 7.52
N TRP A 117 9.82 -5.43 6.32
CA TRP A 117 10.85 -5.04 5.36
C TRP A 117 11.44 -3.65 5.63
N LEU A 118 10.79 -2.83 6.46
CA LEU A 118 11.27 -1.51 6.81
C LEU A 118 12.15 -1.58 8.06
N ALA A 119 13.35 -1.01 7.98
CA ALA A 119 14.16 -0.79 9.17
C ALA A 119 13.38 0.07 10.19
N PRO A 120 13.40 -0.25 11.50
CA PRO A 120 12.59 0.46 12.50
C PRO A 120 12.75 1.99 12.47
N LYS A 121 13.99 2.47 12.28
CA LYS A 121 14.29 3.89 12.13
C LYS A 121 13.56 4.52 10.93
N LEU A 122 13.60 3.85 9.77
CA LEU A 122 12.92 4.33 8.56
C LEU A 122 11.40 4.34 8.75
N CYS A 123 10.82 3.32 9.40
CA CYS A 123 9.39 3.32 9.69
C CYS A 123 8.99 4.50 10.59
N HIS A 124 9.80 4.82 11.61
CA HIS A 124 9.56 5.97 12.47
C HIS A 124 9.61 7.29 11.70
N GLU A 125 10.62 7.48 10.85
CA GLU A 125 10.76 8.66 10.00
C GLU A 125 9.57 8.80 9.03
N LEU A 126 9.19 7.73 8.34
CA LEU A 126 8.06 7.73 7.41
C LEU A 126 6.73 7.99 8.12
N THR A 127 6.55 7.46 9.34
CA THR A 127 5.38 7.74 10.17
C THR A 127 5.30 9.22 10.51
N ALA A 128 6.40 9.81 10.99
CA ALA A 128 6.45 11.22 11.34
C ALA A 128 6.21 12.13 10.12
N GLU A 129 6.80 11.80 8.97
CA GLU A 129 6.61 12.52 7.72
C GLU A 129 5.16 12.39 7.19
N ALA A 130 4.53 11.22 7.32
CA ALA A 130 3.13 11.02 6.95
C ALA A 130 2.19 11.85 7.84
N VAL A 131 2.44 11.88 9.15
CA VAL A 131 1.70 12.73 10.10
C VAL A 131 1.86 14.21 9.77
N ALA A 132 3.09 14.65 9.44
CA ALA A 132 3.33 16.04 9.03
C ALA A 132 2.69 16.39 7.68
N GLN A 133 2.56 15.41 6.78
CA GLN A 133 1.87 15.56 5.51
C GLN A 133 0.33 15.58 5.66
N ASP A 134 -0.21 14.90 6.69
CA ASP A 134 -1.63 14.82 7.09
C ASP A 134 -2.61 14.56 5.93
N ILE A 135 -2.21 13.71 4.98
CA ILE A 135 -3.10 13.27 3.91
C ILE A 135 -3.86 12.04 4.41
N VAL A 136 -5.05 12.30 4.95
CA VAL A 136 -5.96 11.27 5.47
C VAL A 136 -6.65 10.53 4.32
N VAL A 137 -6.55 9.20 4.31
CA VAL A 137 -7.28 8.35 3.35
C VAL A 137 -8.47 7.63 4.01
N TYR A 138 -8.43 7.47 5.33
CA TYR A 138 -9.51 6.92 6.13
C TYR A 138 -9.40 7.42 7.56
N ASP A 139 -10.52 7.76 8.19
CA ASP A 139 -10.57 8.24 9.57
C ASP A 139 -11.89 7.84 10.21
N ASN A 140 -11.80 6.96 11.20
CA ASN A 140 -12.90 6.59 12.09
C ASN A 140 -12.33 6.24 13.46
N PRO A 141 -13.13 6.32 14.54
CA PRO A 141 -12.72 5.85 15.85
C PRO A 141 -12.10 4.46 15.78
N GLY A 142 -10.91 4.30 16.36
CA GLY A 142 -10.14 3.05 16.34
C GLY A 142 -9.12 2.93 15.20
N LEU A 143 -9.32 3.59 14.06
CA LEU A 143 -8.42 3.48 12.91
C LEU A 143 -8.33 4.78 12.10
N LYS A 144 -7.13 5.36 12.06
CA LYS A 144 -6.74 6.40 11.11
C LYS A 144 -5.76 5.81 10.10
N ILE A 145 -5.93 6.12 8.82
CA ILE A 145 -4.97 5.77 7.77
C ILE A 145 -4.53 7.03 7.05
N LEU A 146 -3.21 7.22 6.98
CA LEU A 146 -2.54 8.29 6.27
C LEU A 146 -1.88 7.78 4.99
N ALA A 147 -1.83 8.60 3.96
CA ALA A 147 -0.96 8.35 2.83
C ALA A 147 0.51 8.51 3.27
N ALA A 148 1.37 7.63 2.78
CA ALA A 148 2.81 7.76 2.96
C ALA A 148 3.34 9.07 2.35
N PRO A 149 4.51 9.55 2.79
CA PRO A 149 5.15 10.72 2.18
C PRO A 149 5.28 10.53 0.68
N TRP A 150 4.92 11.56 -0.10
CA TRP A 150 4.85 11.45 -1.56
C TRP A 150 6.19 11.01 -2.17
N GLU A 151 7.30 11.53 -1.66
CA GLU A 151 8.65 11.15 -2.08
C GLU A 151 8.93 9.64 -1.88
N HIS A 152 8.45 9.06 -0.77
CA HIS A 152 8.60 7.63 -0.50
C HIS A 152 7.69 6.80 -1.40
N ALA A 153 6.42 7.19 -1.53
CA ALA A 153 5.45 6.51 -2.39
C ALA A 153 5.94 6.48 -3.85
N PHE A 154 6.43 7.61 -4.36
CA PHE A 154 7.09 7.72 -5.66
C PHE A 154 8.27 6.74 -5.80
N ALA A 155 9.22 6.80 -4.86
CA ALA A 155 10.44 5.98 -4.93
C ALA A 155 10.13 4.47 -4.90
N VAL A 156 9.13 4.05 -4.12
CA VAL A 156 8.68 2.64 -4.07
C VAL A 156 8.16 2.18 -5.43
N LYS A 157 7.28 2.95 -6.07
CA LYS A 157 6.70 2.61 -7.38
C LYS A 157 7.79 2.53 -8.46
N VAL A 158 8.69 3.52 -8.51
CA VAL A 158 9.84 3.52 -9.44
C VAL A 158 10.77 2.33 -9.21
N SER A 159 11.06 1.99 -7.95
CA SER A 159 11.91 0.83 -7.66
C SER A 159 11.27 -0.50 -8.06
N ARG A 160 9.94 -0.63 -7.98
CA ARG A 160 9.20 -1.83 -8.43
C ARG A 160 9.20 -1.97 -9.94
N LEU A 161 9.04 -0.85 -10.66
CA LEU A 161 9.15 -0.81 -12.11
C LEU A 161 10.49 -1.35 -12.61
N LEU A 162 11.59 -0.98 -11.95
CA LEU A 162 12.93 -1.47 -12.30
C LEU A 162 13.17 -2.95 -11.97
N GLY A 163 12.50 -3.49 -10.95
CA GLY A 163 12.56 -4.90 -10.59
C GLY A 163 11.78 -5.81 -11.55
N ASN A 164 10.74 -5.26 -12.18
CA ASN A 164 9.86 -5.97 -13.11
C ASN A 164 10.38 -5.82 -14.55
N GLN A 165 11.53 -6.43 -14.85
CA GLN A 165 12.11 -6.42 -16.21
C GLN A 165 11.37 -7.31 -17.22
N GLU A 166 10.38 -8.09 -16.79
CA GLU A 166 9.51 -8.87 -17.67
C GLU A 166 8.30 -8.05 -18.12
N GLY A 167 8.53 -7.29 -19.20
CA GLY A 167 7.59 -6.97 -20.30
C GLY A 167 6.17 -6.53 -19.95
N ALA A 168 5.81 -5.29 -20.31
CA ALA A 168 4.49 -4.84 -20.76
C ALA A 168 3.25 -5.44 -20.04
N ASN A 169 3.34 -5.73 -18.75
CA ASN A 169 2.22 -6.26 -18.00
C ASN A 169 1.45 -5.12 -17.32
N GLN A 170 0.17 -5.36 -17.06
CA GLN A 170 -0.76 -4.38 -16.50
C GLN A 170 -0.25 -3.73 -15.20
N ARG A 171 0.57 -4.44 -14.42
CA ARG A 171 1.19 -3.93 -13.21
C ARG A 171 2.20 -2.81 -13.51
N ALA A 172 3.06 -2.97 -14.52
CA ALA A 172 4.00 -1.92 -14.90
C ALA A 172 3.29 -0.64 -15.33
N TYR A 173 2.14 -0.76 -16.01
CA TYR A 173 1.31 0.40 -16.35
C TYR A 173 0.79 1.13 -15.09
N TYR A 174 0.24 0.39 -14.12
CA TYR A 174 -0.25 0.96 -12.86
C TYR A 174 0.86 1.65 -12.07
N GLU A 175 2.00 0.97 -11.88
CA GLU A 175 3.12 1.50 -11.11
C GLU A 175 3.69 2.78 -11.77
N LEU A 176 3.75 2.84 -13.11
CA LEU A 176 4.18 4.04 -13.84
C LEU A 176 3.17 5.18 -13.72
N HIS A 177 1.88 4.89 -13.91
CA HIS A 177 0.83 5.89 -13.76
C HIS A 177 0.82 6.49 -12.35
N ASP A 178 0.88 5.66 -11.31
CA ASP A 178 0.92 6.10 -9.91
C ASP A 178 2.18 6.92 -9.61
N SER A 179 3.34 6.51 -10.14
CA SER A 179 4.58 7.29 -10.01
C SER A 179 4.40 8.71 -10.52
N VAL A 180 3.75 8.88 -11.67
CA VAL A 180 3.50 10.18 -12.28
C VAL A 180 2.49 11.01 -11.48
N GLN A 181 1.45 10.39 -10.89
CA GLN A 181 0.52 11.09 -9.99
C GLN A 181 1.21 11.55 -8.69
N TYR A 182 2.05 10.71 -8.08
CA TYR A 182 2.81 11.12 -6.90
C TYR A 182 3.78 12.26 -7.21
N LEU A 183 4.48 12.21 -8.36
CA LEU A 183 5.37 13.29 -8.77
C LEU A 183 4.62 14.61 -8.94
N LYS A 184 3.39 14.58 -9.46
CA LYS A 184 2.51 15.75 -9.56
C LYS A 184 2.18 16.32 -8.18
N GLU A 185 1.80 15.48 -7.21
CA GLU A 185 1.52 15.96 -5.85
C GLU A 185 2.77 16.52 -5.15
N ILE A 186 3.96 15.95 -5.41
CA ILE A 186 5.24 16.50 -4.91
C ILE A 186 5.47 17.91 -5.47
N LEU A 187 5.35 18.08 -6.79
CA LEU A 187 5.56 19.37 -7.47
C LEU A 187 4.56 20.43 -7.00
N LYS A 188 3.27 20.05 -6.91
CA LYS A 188 2.20 20.91 -6.39
C LYS A 188 2.47 21.33 -4.95
N LYS A 189 2.82 20.40 -4.05
CA LYS A 189 3.13 20.68 -2.64
C LYS A 189 4.32 21.63 -2.48
N LYS A 190 5.34 21.50 -3.33
CA LYS A 190 6.53 22.37 -3.30
C LYS A 190 6.33 23.70 -4.06
N GLY A 191 5.22 23.88 -4.78
CA GLY A 191 5.00 25.05 -5.63
C GLY A 191 5.97 25.12 -6.81
N HIS A 192 6.48 23.97 -7.26
CA HIS A 192 7.48 23.89 -8.33
C HIS A 192 6.84 23.39 -9.62
N ALA A 193 7.24 23.95 -10.77
CA ALA A 193 6.86 23.40 -12.07
C ALA A 193 7.68 22.16 -12.43
N ARG A 194 8.95 22.12 -12.00
CA ARG A 194 9.92 21.05 -12.28
C ARG A 194 10.82 20.81 -11.07
N ILE A 195 11.41 19.63 -10.99
CA ILE A 195 12.35 19.24 -9.94
C ILE A 195 13.64 18.70 -10.55
N SER A 196 14.78 18.96 -9.91
CA SER A 196 16.04 18.47 -10.44
C SER A 196 16.09 16.95 -10.32
N LEU A 197 16.63 16.30 -11.35
CA LEU A 197 16.79 14.84 -11.35
C LEU A 197 17.63 14.35 -10.16
N ALA A 198 18.64 15.13 -9.74
CA ALA A 198 19.47 14.82 -8.57
C ALA A 198 18.64 14.71 -7.28
N VAL A 199 17.64 15.58 -7.09
CA VAL A 199 16.75 15.50 -5.93
C VAL A 199 15.88 14.24 -6.00
N VAL A 200 15.31 13.92 -7.17
CA VAL A 200 14.49 12.72 -7.35
C VAL A 200 15.30 11.45 -7.06
N MET A 201 16.53 11.36 -7.57
CA MET A 201 17.43 10.24 -7.30
C MET A 201 17.82 10.12 -5.83
N SER A 202 17.93 11.25 -5.11
CA SER A 202 18.26 11.25 -3.67
C SER A 202 17.18 10.59 -2.82
N TRP A 203 15.91 10.59 -3.24
CA TRP A 203 14.84 9.91 -2.51
C TRP A 203 15.03 8.40 -2.47
N SER A 204 15.35 7.79 -3.62
CA SER A 204 15.64 6.35 -3.67
C SER A 204 16.83 6.00 -2.79
N SER A 205 17.89 6.82 -2.78
CA SER A 205 19.03 6.64 -1.88
C SER A 205 18.62 6.75 -0.41
N LYS A 206 17.83 7.76 -0.03
CA LYS A 206 17.30 7.96 1.33
C LYS A 206 16.56 6.72 1.84
N PHE A 207 15.80 6.06 0.97
CA PHE A 207 14.94 4.92 1.34
C PHE A 207 15.57 3.54 1.06
N GLY A 208 16.81 3.48 0.59
CA GLY A 208 17.46 2.21 0.23
C GLY A 208 16.82 1.50 -0.98
N LEU A 209 16.21 2.26 -1.88
CA LEU A 209 15.50 1.77 -3.06
C LEU A 209 16.33 1.94 -4.33
N ARG A 210 16.03 1.16 -5.36
CA ARG A 210 16.74 1.22 -6.65
C ARG A 210 16.11 2.29 -7.54
N THR A 211 16.95 3.04 -8.24
CA THR A 211 16.55 3.96 -9.32
C THR A 211 17.71 4.12 -10.30
N CYS A 212 17.44 4.59 -11.52
CA CYS A 212 18.48 5.06 -12.43
C CYS A 212 18.01 6.27 -13.23
N ARG A 213 18.98 7.06 -13.70
CA ARG A 213 18.75 8.31 -14.42
C ARG A 213 17.95 8.08 -15.70
N GLU A 214 18.36 7.09 -16.48
CA GLU A 214 17.79 6.77 -17.78
C GLU A 214 16.30 6.44 -17.62
N TYR A 215 15.95 5.64 -16.61
CA TYR A 215 14.55 5.28 -16.38
C TYR A 215 13.69 6.46 -15.93
N LEU A 216 14.23 7.33 -15.07
CA LEU A 216 13.52 8.53 -14.63
C LEU A 216 13.24 9.47 -15.81
N ILE A 217 14.20 9.68 -16.70
CA ILE A 217 14.03 10.57 -17.86
C ILE A 217 13.21 9.92 -18.97
N ASP A 218 13.59 8.72 -19.38
CA ASP A 218 13.06 8.08 -20.59
C ASP A 218 11.70 7.40 -20.38
N VAL A 219 11.31 7.13 -19.13
CA VAL A 219 10.03 6.47 -18.82
C VAL A 219 9.14 7.38 -17.98
N VAL A 220 9.61 7.80 -16.80
CA VAL A 220 8.75 8.56 -15.86
C VAL A 220 8.50 9.99 -16.36
N ASP A 221 9.53 10.72 -16.80
CA ASP A 221 9.37 12.10 -17.29
C ASP A 221 8.59 12.15 -18.60
N GLN A 222 8.83 11.18 -19.50
CA GLN A 222 8.08 11.07 -20.75
C GLN A 222 6.59 10.80 -20.48
N GLU A 223 6.26 9.90 -19.55
CA GLU A 223 4.87 9.66 -19.18
C GLU A 223 4.25 10.89 -18.49
N TYR A 224 5.01 11.59 -17.64
CA TYR A 224 4.56 12.83 -17.03
C TYR A 224 4.25 13.89 -18.09
N TRP A 225 5.13 14.08 -19.08
CA TRP A 225 4.90 14.98 -20.22
C TRP A 225 3.68 14.57 -21.03
N ARG A 226 3.50 13.28 -21.28
CA ARG A 226 2.32 12.76 -22.01
C ARG A 226 1.02 13.08 -21.28
N GLN A 227 0.99 13.01 -19.95
CA GLN A 227 -0.21 13.27 -19.15
C GLN A 227 -0.45 14.77 -18.88
N PHE A 228 0.60 15.58 -18.75
CA PHE A 228 0.50 16.96 -18.24
C PHE A 228 1.09 18.03 -19.15
N GLY A 229 1.63 17.67 -20.32
CA GLY A 229 2.10 18.59 -21.35
C GLY A 229 3.44 19.28 -21.08
N GLN A 230 4.14 18.91 -20.00
CA GLN A 230 5.45 19.45 -19.64
C GLN A 230 6.29 18.40 -18.92
N ASN A 231 7.61 18.49 -19.02
CA ASN A 231 8.51 17.62 -18.25
C ASN A 231 8.42 17.98 -16.76
N ALA A 232 8.44 16.99 -15.88
CA ALA A 232 8.55 17.18 -14.44
C ALA A 232 10.00 17.36 -13.98
N MET A 233 10.96 16.82 -14.72
CA MET A 233 12.36 16.78 -14.32
C MET A 233 13.26 17.64 -15.20
N PHE A 234 14.42 18.06 -14.67
CA PHE A 234 15.49 18.77 -15.38
C PHE A 234 16.88 18.32 -14.93
#